data_AF-B9JVE3-F1
#
_entry.id   AF-B9JVE3-F1
#
_cell.length_a   1.000
_cell.length_b   1.000
_cell.length_c   1.000
_cell.angle_alpha   90.00
_cell.angle_beta   90.00
_cell.angle_gamma   90.00
#
_symmetry.space_group_name_H-M   'P 1'
#
loop_
_entity.id
_entity.type
_entity.pdbx_description
1 polymer ?
#
loop_
_entity_poly.entity_id
_entity_poly.type
_entity_poly.pdbx_seq_one_letter_code
_entity_poly.pdbx_strand_id
1 'polypeptide(L)'
;MRRKKPVVLKTSEALDRLIKMMPLIRANIEQALRIEATLEAGNKIVGEMQDREFPGARAYNVIKASLGFDLALHLARLFDARPVRYCNRKSGKLEYVGRHPNARDEASIPLMIRLLRQKRCRDALIERARSWHPTHDECSKRLYAADCEKAIGLAVEGYGNLYRGRFGRSGLGELKKMRDTAIAHSSIKPAEWKVIYNHLFRLVDDACKIVEVANVAIAGYSPDLQRLEEEFEDEANEFWERALLGTQREAEITDQLYDQSAPLS
;
A
#
# COMPACT_ATOMS: atom_id res chain seq x y z
N MET A 1 -7.61 25.12 37.10
CA MET A 1 -7.47 24.49 35.76
C MET A 1 -7.98 23.05 35.79
N ARG A 2 -9.06 22.71 35.07
CA ARG A 2 -9.51 21.31 34.94
C ARG A 2 -8.53 20.54 34.04
N ARG A 3 -7.89 19.48 34.54
CA ARG A 3 -7.06 18.58 33.73
C ARG A 3 -7.96 17.94 32.66
N LYS A 4 -7.63 18.10 31.37
CA LYS A 4 -8.30 17.37 30.28
C LYS A 4 -8.16 15.87 30.56
N LYS A 5 -9.29 15.16 30.63
CA LYS A 5 -9.28 13.69 30.81
C LYS A 5 -8.52 13.06 29.64
N PRO A 6 -7.64 12.06 29.90
CA PRO A 6 -6.95 11.35 28.82
C PRO A 6 -7.98 10.67 27.92
N VAL A 7 -7.82 10.82 26.60
CA VAL A 7 -8.68 10.15 25.60
C VAL A 7 -8.22 8.70 25.51
N VAL A 8 -8.83 7.83 26.31
CA VAL A 8 -8.52 6.40 26.37
C VAL A 8 -9.57 5.63 25.59
N LEU A 9 -9.14 4.92 24.54
CA LEU A 9 -9.97 3.94 23.82
C LEU A 9 -10.11 2.69 24.70
N LYS A 10 -11.30 2.10 24.81
CA LYS A 10 -11.47 0.80 25.48
C LYS A 10 -10.81 -0.32 24.67
N THR A 11 -10.50 -1.46 25.30
CA THR A 11 -9.87 -2.59 24.60
C THR A 11 -10.78 -3.14 23.50
N SER A 12 -12.07 -3.34 23.77
CA SER A 12 -13.05 -3.79 22.76
C SER A 12 -13.12 -2.84 21.57
N GLU A 13 -13.26 -1.53 21.84
CA GLU A 13 -13.26 -0.49 20.80
C GLU A 13 -11.97 -0.49 19.96
N ALA A 14 -10.82 -0.77 20.58
CA ALA A 14 -9.54 -0.88 19.88
C ALA A 14 -9.48 -2.09 18.94
N LEU A 15 -10.00 -3.23 19.39
CA LEU A 15 -10.07 -4.46 18.60
C LEU A 15 -11.06 -4.32 17.45
N ASP A 16 -12.27 -3.82 17.72
CA ASP A 16 -13.29 -3.57 16.68
C ASP A 16 -12.74 -2.64 15.60
N ARG A 17 -11.97 -1.63 16.02
CA ARG A 17 -11.31 -0.72 15.11
C ARG A 17 -10.25 -1.40 14.26
N LEU A 18 -9.41 -2.28 14.82
CA LEU A 18 -8.44 -3.06 14.04
C LEU A 18 -9.15 -3.92 12.98
N ILE A 19 -10.23 -4.59 13.37
CA ILE A 19 -11.03 -5.46 12.48
C ILE A 19 -11.65 -4.62 11.35
N LYS A 20 -12.21 -3.45 11.65
CA LYS A 20 -12.81 -2.55 10.64
C LYS A 20 -11.78 -1.87 9.73
N MET A 21 -10.59 -1.55 10.26
CA MET A 21 -9.53 -0.89 9.49
C MET A 21 -8.89 -1.83 8.47
N MET A 22 -8.73 -3.12 8.81
CA MET A 22 -8.03 -4.09 7.97
C MET A 22 -8.58 -4.20 6.53
N PRO A 23 -9.88 -4.40 6.28
CA PRO A 23 -10.41 -4.47 4.91
C PRO A 23 -10.21 -3.17 4.12
N LEU A 24 -10.28 -2.01 4.79
CA LEU A 24 -10.04 -0.71 4.14
C LEU A 24 -8.56 -0.52 3.76
N ILE A 25 -7.65 -0.97 4.62
CA ILE A 25 -6.21 -0.96 4.34
C ILE A 25 -5.91 -1.91 3.18
N ARG A 26 -6.46 -3.13 3.21
CA ARG A 26 -6.31 -4.11 2.13
C ARG A 26 -6.79 -3.57 0.80
N ALA A 27 -8.00 -3.01 0.74
CA ALA A 27 -8.52 -2.43 -0.50
C ALA A 27 -7.60 -1.33 -1.08
N ASN A 28 -6.93 -0.53 -0.24
CA ASN A 28 -5.95 0.45 -0.73
C ASN A 28 -4.66 -0.20 -1.25
N ILE A 29 -4.22 -1.31 -0.65
CA ILE A 29 -3.05 -2.06 -1.14
C ILE A 29 -3.36 -2.75 -2.45
N GLU A 30 -4.52 -3.40 -2.57
CA GLU A 30 -4.94 -4.07 -3.80
C GLU A 30 -4.99 -3.09 -4.98
N GLN A 31 -5.49 -1.85 -4.77
CA GLN A 31 -5.40 -0.81 -5.81
C GLN A 31 -3.96 -0.35 -6.07
N ALA A 32 -3.13 -0.22 -5.03
CA ALA A 32 -1.74 0.18 -5.20
C ALA A 32 -0.94 -0.84 -6.02
N LEU A 33 -1.08 -2.14 -5.72
CA LEU A 33 -0.47 -3.25 -6.46
C LEU A 33 -0.92 -3.25 -7.93
N ARG A 34 -2.22 -3.08 -8.19
CA ARG A 34 -2.73 -3.00 -9.57
C ARG A 34 -2.08 -1.87 -10.35
N ILE A 35 -1.98 -0.69 -9.74
CA ILE A 35 -1.37 0.48 -10.38
C ILE A 35 0.14 0.26 -10.60
N GLU A 36 0.84 -0.31 -9.62
CA GLU A 36 2.25 -0.67 -9.72
C GLU A 36 2.50 -1.64 -10.87
N ALA A 37 1.81 -2.79 -10.88
CA ALA A 37 1.89 -3.78 -11.96
C ALA A 37 1.62 -3.15 -13.33
N THR A 38 0.59 -2.29 -13.43
CA THR A 38 0.30 -1.54 -14.66
C THR A 38 1.45 -0.63 -15.08
N LEU A 39 2.08 0.08 -14.15
CA LEU A 39 3.20 0.96 -14.46
C LEU A 39 4.48 0.19 -14.82
N GLU A 40 4.74 -0.94 -14.16
CA GLU A 40 5.90 -1.80 -14.43
C GLU A 40 5.81 -2.44 -15.81
N ALA A 41 4.67 -3.08 -16.13
CA ALA A 41 4.41 -3.67 -17.44
C ALA A 41 4.57 -2.64 -18.57
N GLY A 42 3.96 -1.47 -18.43
CA GLY A 42 4.07 -0.40 -19.41
C GLY A 42 5.50 0.09 -19.60
N ASN A 43 6.26 0.26 -18.51
CA ASN A 43 7.65 0.69 -18.57
C ASN A 43 8.57 -0.37 -19.21
N LYS A 44 8.31 -1.65 -18.95
CA LYS A 44 9.04 -2.77 -19.54
C LYS A 44 8.87 -2.80 -21.05
N ILE A 45 7.63 -2.79 -21.54
CA ILE A 45 7.29 -2.82 -22.97
C ILE A 45 7.91 -1.62 -23.71
N VAL A 46 7.77 -0.41 -23.17
CA VAL A 46 8.39 0.79 -23.78
C VAL A 46 9.91 0.72 -23.73
N GLY A 47 10.48 0.20 -22.63
CA GLY A 47 11.92 0.03 -22.45
C GLY A 47 12.56 -0.98 -23.41
N GLU A 48 11.79 -1.94 -23.92
CA GLU A 48 12.21 -2.91 -24.94
C GLU A 48 12.15 -2.34 -26.37
N MET A 49 11.47 -1.21 -26.58
CA MET A 49 11.23 -0.59 -27.90
C MET A 49 12.03 0.69 -28.15
N GLN A 50 13.25 0.79 -27.62
CA GLN A 50 14.06 2.01 -27.63
C GLN A 50 14.34 2.59 -29.02
N ASP A 51 14.31 1.76 -30.06
CA ASP A 51 14.63 2.15 -31.44
C ASP A 51 13.39 2.48 -32.31
N ARG A 52 12.20 2.62 -31.72
CA ARG A 52 10.95 2.90 -32.45
C ARG A 52 10.30 4.20 -32.00
N GLU A 53 9.83 5.00 -32.95
CA GLU A 53 8.90 6.09 -32.65
C GLU A 53 7.57 5.51 -32.16
N PHE A 54 7.05 6.05 -31.06
CA PHE A 54 5.87 5.54 -30.40
C PHE A 54 4.63 6.40 -30.72
N PRO A 55 3.72 5.96 -31.61
CA PRO A 55 2.46 6.66 -31.84
C PRO A 55 1.69 6.73 -30.52
N GLY A 56 1.37 7.94 -30.05
CA GLY A 56 0.67 8.10 -28.77
C GLY A 56 1.57 8.19 -27.53
N ALA A 57 2.89 8.39 -27.67
CA ALA A 57 3.81 8.62 -26.53
C ALA A 57 3.29 9.69 -25.54
N ARG A 58 2.61 10.73 -26.04
CA ARG A 58 1.96 11.75 -25.21
C ARG A 58 0.84 11.16 -24.35
N ALA A 59 -0.02 10.31 -24.91
CA ALA A 59 -1.10 9.66 -24.18
C ALA A 59 -0.55 8.68 -23.14
N TYR A 60 0.46 7.88 -23.50
CA TYR A 60 1.17 7.02 -22.54
C TYR A 60 1.71 7.80 -21.35
N ASN A 61 2.40 8.92 -21.60
CA ASN A 61 2.93 9.76 -20.52
C ASN A 61 1.84 10.37 -19.62
N VAL A 62 0.67 10.71 -20.19
CA VAL A 62 -0.49 11.18 -19.42
C VAL A 62 -1.07 10.06 -18.55
N ILE A 63 -1.23 8.85 -19.09
CA ILE A 63 -1.69 7.67 -18.33
C ILE A 63 -0.72 7.39 -17.19
N LYS A 64 0.57 7.30 -17.50
CA LYS A 64 1.66 7.07 -16.53
C LYS A 64 1.64 8.11 -15.40
N ALA A 65 1.52 9.41 -15.74
CA ALA A 65 1.46 10.47 -14.75
C ALA A 65 0.19 10.39 -13.87
N SER A 66 -0.96 10.04 -14.47
CA SER A 66 -2.23 9.88 -13.76
C SER A 66 -2.18 8.71 -12.77
N LEU A 67 -1.66 7.56 -13.22
CA LEU A 67 -1.43 6.38 -12.40
C LEU A 67 -0.43 6.64 -11.27
N GLY A 68 0.68 7.33 -11.56
CA GLY A 68 1.65 7.73 -10.54
C GLY A 68 1.04 8.63 -9.46
N PHE A 69 0.13 9.53 -9.85
CA PHE A 69 -0.61 10.37 -8.89
C PHE A 69 -1.57 9.56 -8.03
N ASP A 70 -2.31 8.63 -8.63
CA ASP A 70 -3.28 7.79 -7.93
C ASP A 70 -2.60 6.81 -6.96
N LEU A 71 -1.49 6.20 -7.38
CA LEU A 71 -0.64 5.38 -6.50
C LEU A 71 -0.19 6.16 -5.26
N ALA A 72 0.29 7.39 -5.47
CA ALA A 72 0.69 8.24 -4.36
C ALA A 72 -0.48 8.62 -3.45
N LEU A 73 -1.70 8.76 -3.97
CA LEU A 73 -2.89 9.00 -3.15
C LEU A 73 -3.20 7.80 -2.24
N HIS A 74 -3.16 6.58 -2.79
CA HIS A 74 -3.34 5.35 -2.01
C HIS A 74 -2.28 5.21 -0.91
N LEU A 75 -1.00 5.39 -1.26
CA LEU A 75 0.09 5.34 -0.30
C LEU A 75 -0.02 6.44 0.76
N ALA A 76 -0.44 7.66 0.40
CA ALA A 76 -0.61 8.77 1.33
C ALA A 76 -1.69 8.49 2.38
N ARG A 77 -2.75 7.75 2.01
CA ARG A 77 -3.79 7.26 2.95
C ARG A 77 -3.24 6.16 3.84
N LEU A 78 -2.58 5.16 3.26
CA LEU A 78 -1.98 4.02 3.98
C LEU A 78 -0.98 4.49 5.04
N PHE A 79 -0.17 5.51 4.73
CA PHE A 79 0.88 6.01 5.60
C PHE A 79 0.55 7.33 6.32
N ASP A 80 -0.73 7.70 6.48
CA ASP A 80 -1.06 8.93 7.20
C ASP A 80 -0.75 8.84 8.71
N ALA A 81 0.46 9.31 9.06
CA ALA A 81 1.03 9.31 10.40
C ALA A 81 0.53 10.45 11.32
N ARG A 82 -0.54 11.17 10.96
CA ARG A 82 -1.15 12.18 11.84
C ARG A 82 -1.80 11.56 13.09
N PRO A 83 -2.06 12.36 14.15
CA PRO A 83 -1.44 13.64 14.46
C PRO A 83 0.05 13.46 14.81
N VAL A 84 0.86 14.44 14.40
CA VAL A 84 2.27 14.51 14.81
C VAL A 84 2.35 15.07 16.23
N ARG A 85 3.09 14.40 17.11
CA ARG A 85 3.46 14.94 18.42
C ARG A 85 4.61 15.92 18.24
N TYR A 86 4.48 17.12 18.79
CA TYR A 86 5.57 18.10 18.86
C TYR A 86 5.75 18.57 20.28
N CYS A 87 6.99 18.87 20.66
CA CYS A 87 7.26 19.56 21.91
C CYS A 87 6.91 21.03 21.73
N ASN A 88 5.90 21.51 22.45
CA ASN A 88 5.60 22.93 22.47
C ASN A 88 6.66 23.65 23.32
N ARG A 89 7.49 24.46 22.67
CA ARG A 89 8.60 25.20 23.31
C ARG A 89 8.15 26.12 24.46
N LYS A 90 6.90 26.60 24.45
CA LYS A 90 6.36 27.48 25.50
C LYS A 90 5.85 26.70 26.71
N SER A 91 5.26 25.52 26.50
CA SER A 91 4.64 24.73 27.57
C SER A 91 5.53 23.58 28.07
N GLY A 92 6.60 23.24 27.35
CA GLY A 92 7.46 22.08 27.61
C GLY A 92 6.75 20.74 27.43
N LYS A 93 5.50 20.74 26.93
CA LYS A 93 4.64 19.55 26.83
C LYS A 93 4.57 19.06 25.39
N LEU A 94 4.41 17.74 25.26
CA LEU A 94 4.08 17.11 23.99
C LEU A 94 2.62 17.41 23.64
N GLU A 95 2.42 18.17 22.59
CA GLU A 95 1.11 18.50 22.04
C GLU A 95 0.91 17.78 20.70
N TYR A 96 -0.35 17.51 20.35
CA TYR A 96 -0.71 16.89 19.09
C TYR A 96 -1.14 17.97 18.09
N VAL A 97 -0.56 17.99 16.89
CA VAL A 97 -1.13 18.73 15.76
C VAL A 97 -2.21 17.86 15.11
N GLY A 98 -3.48 18.24 15.26
CA GLY A 98 -4.63 17.52 14.71
C GLY A 98 -5.42 16.72 15.76
N ARG A 99 -6.40 15.93 15.30
CA ARG A 99 -7.24 15.09 16.18
C ARG A 99 -6.41 14.01 16.85
N HIS A 100 -6.64 13.75 18.14
CA HIS A 100 -5.96 12.69 18.89
C HIS A 100 -6.08 11.34 18.16
N PRO A 101 -5.05 10.45 18.17
CA PRO A 101 -5.10 9.20 17.39
C PRO A 101 -6.33 8.33 17.67
N ASN A 102 -6.74 8.26 18.94
CA ASN A 102 -7.92 7.48 19.37
C ASN A 102 -9.26 8.11 18.95
N ALA A 103 -9.27 9.34 18.44
CA ALA A 103 -10.45 10.08 17.99
C ALA A 103 -10.48 10.29 16.46
N ARG A 104 -9.48 9.76 15.72
CA ARG A 104 -9.53 9.73 14.25
C ARG A 104 -10.56 8.71 13.81
N ASP A 105 -11.05 8.80 12.58
CA ASP A 105 -11.89 7.77 11.97
C ASP A 105 -11.29 7.37 10.62
N GLU A 106 -10.02 6.96 10.68
CA GLU A 106 -9.20 6.71 9.50
C GLU A 106 -8.54 5.34 9.63
N ALA A 107 -8.35 4.69 8.49
CA ALA A 107 -7.68 3.41 8.36
C ALA A 107 -6.29 3.63 7.75
N SER A 108 -5.24 3.57 8.58
CA SER A 108 -3.85 3.71 8.15
C SER A 108 -2.94 2.74 8.90
N ILE A 109 -1.84 2.35 8.25
CA ILE A 109 -0.80 1.47 8.81
C ILE A 109 -0.23 2.06 10.11
N PRO A 110 0.15 3.36 10.20
CA PRO A 110 0.65 3.93 11.45
C PRO A 110 -0.31 3.76 12.64
N LEU A 111 -1.62 3.93 12.40
CA LEU A 111 -2.62 3.79 13.45
C LEU A 111 -2.84 2.31 13.81
N MET A 112 -2.90 1.42 12.83
CA MET A 112 -2.98 -0.03 13.04
C MET A 112 -1.80 -0.50 13.92
N ILE A 113 -0.57 -0.14 13.55
CA ILE A 113 0.64 -0.48 14.31
C ILE A 113 0.61 0.12 15.72
N ARG A 114 0.12 1.35 15.88
CA ARG A 114 -0.06 1.95 17.21
C ARG A 114 -1.00 1.14 18.09
N LEU A 115 -2.08 0.58 17.54
CA LEU A 115 -3.02 -0.27 18.28
C LEU A 115 -2.40 -1.63 18.61
N LEU A 116 -1.72 -2.26 17.65
CA LEU A 116 -1.01 -3.53 17.84
C LEU A 116 0.10 -3.45 18.92
N ARG A 117 0.77 -2.29 19.07
CA ARG A 117 1.76 -2.05 20.13
C ARG A 117 1.17 -1.96 21.54
N GLN A 118 -0.15 -1.80 21.69
CA GLN A 118 -0.76 -1.70 23.02
C GLN A 118 -0.85 -3.09 23.64
N LYS A 119 -0.19 -3.30 24.79
CA LYS A 119 -0.21 -4.57 25.53
C LYS A 119 -1.62 -5.17 25.65
N ARG A 120 -2.59 -4.36 26.07
CA ARG A 120 -4.00 -4.77 26.18
C ARG A 120 -4.64 -5.28 24.87
N CYS A 121 -4.25 -4.73 23.72
CA CYS A 121 -4.76 -5.19 22.42
C CYS A 121 -4.05 -6.46 22.00
N ARG A 122 -2.73 -6.51 22.18
CA ARG A 122 -1.90 -7.69 21.91
C ARG A 122 -2.39 -8.90 22.72
N ASP A 123 -2.55 -8.75 24.03
CA ASP A 123 -2.99 -9.82 24.92
C ASP A 123 -4.38 -10.34 24.49
N ALA A 124 -5.30 -9.44 24.13
CA ALA A 124 -6.63 -9.83 23.68
C ALA A 124 -6.65 -10.49 22.29
N LEU A 125 -5.77 -10.08 21.36
CA LEU A 125 -5.62 -10.72 20.06
C LEU A 125 -5.04 -12.14 20.21
N ILE A 126 -4.03 -12.31 21.06
CA ILE A 126 -3.41 -13.60 21.37
C ILE A 126 -4.44 -14.54 22.00
N GLU A 127 -5.23 -14.06 22.96
CA GLU A 127 -6.28 -14.86 23.57
C GLU A 127 -7.35 -15.26 22.55
N ARG A 128 -7.76 -14.34 21.67
CA ARG A 128 -8.67 -14.67 20.57
C ARG A 128 -8.08 -15.70 19.61
N ALA A 129 -6.79 -15.65 19.32
CA ALA A 129 -6.12 -16.59 18.42
C ALA A 129 -6.19 -18.05 18.92
N ARG A 130 -6.25 -18.26 20.23
CA ARG A 130 -6.45 -19.60 20.82
C ARG A 130 -7.76 -20.27 20.39
N SER A 131 -8.75 -19.46 20.01
CA SER A 131 -10.06 -19.95 19.57
C SER A 131 -10.16 -20.26 18.07
N TRP A 132 -9.08 -20.08 17.28
CA TRP A 132 -9.11 -20.31 15.84
C TRP A 132 -9.16 -21.78 15.43
N HIS A 133 -8.71 -22.70 16.29
CA HIS A 133 -8.75 -24.12 15.98
C HIS A 133 -10.08 -24.76 16.38
N PRO A 134 -10.76 -25.51 15.48
CA PRO A 134 -12.05 -26.13 15.77
C PRO A 134 -12.03 -27.14 16.92
N THR A 135 -10.92 -27.86 17.13
CA THR A 135 -10.85 -28.92 18.15
C THR A 135 -10.49 -28.41 19.55
N HIS A 136 -10.07 -27.14 19.66
CA HIS A 136 -9.68 -26.50 20.92
C HIS A 136 -8.68 -27.28 21.80
N ASP A 137 -7.84 -28.12 21.20
CA ASP A 137 -6.78 -28.81 21.95
C ASP A 137 -5.69 -27.83 22.41
N GLU A 138 -5.03 -28.16 23.52
CA GLU A 138 -4.04 -27.29 24.16
C GLU A 138 -2.77 -27.06 23.31
N CYS A 139 -2.43 -27.99 22.42
CA CYS A 139 -1.29 -27.84 21.52
C CYS A 139 -1.60 -26.76 20.46
N SER A 140 -2.74 -26.90 19.77
CA SER A 140 -3.19 -25.95 18.76
C SER A 140 -3.40 -24.56 19.34
N LYS A 141 -4.05 -24.43 20.51
CA LYS A 141 -4.22 -23.13 21.21
C LYS A 141 -2.88 -22.41 21.41
N ARG A 142 -1.85 -23.12 21.87
CA ARG A 142 -0.51 -22.55 22.10
C ARG A 142 0.15 -22.15 20.78
N LEU A 143 0.01 -22.96 19.74
CA LEU A 143 0.56 -22.68 18.41
C LEU A 143 -0.03 -21.39 17.83
N TYR A 144 -1.36 -21.28 17.74
CA TYR A 144 -2.02 -20.08 17.19
C TYR A 144 -1.76 -18.82 18.02
N ALA A 145 -1.68 -18.95 19.35
CA ALA A 145 -1.28 -17.85 20.21
C ALA A 145 0.15 -17.36 19.91
N ALA A 146 1.10 -18.30 19.75
CA ALA A 146 2.49 -17.99 19.42
C ALA A 146 2.62 -17.38 18.01
N ASP A 147 1.90 -17.90 17.02
CA ASP A 147 1.89 -17.38 15.65
C ASP A 147 1.30 -15.96 15.60
N CYS A 148 0.20 -15.71 16.34
CA CYS A 148 -0.37 -14.37 16.48
C CYS A 148 0.63 -13.41 17.14
N GLU A 149 1.30 -13.84 18.21
CA GLU A 149 2.30 -13.02 18.90
C GLU A 149 3.48 -12.68 17.99
N LYS A 150 3.98 -13.67 17.24
CA LYS A 150 5.05 -13.52 16.25
C LYS A 150 4.64 -12.57 15.13
N ALA A 151 3.43 -12.72 14.60
CA ALA A 151 2.89 -11.85 13.57
C ALA A 151 2.81 -10.39 14.03
N ILE A 152 2.32 -10.14 15.25
CA ILE A 152 2.32 -8.77 15.82
C ILE A 152 3.73 -8.20 15.89
N GLY A 153 4.71 -9.01 16.34
CA GLY A 153 6.12 -8.62 16.42
C GLY A 153 6.69 -8.23 15.05
N LEU A 154 6.51 -9.09 14.06
CA LEU A 154 6.98 -8.90 12.68
C LEU A 154 6.35 -7.66 12.03
N ALA A 155 5.04 -7.43 12.19
CA ALA A 155 4.37 -6.24 11.64
C ALA A 155 4.91 -4.94 12.27
N VAL A 156 5.12 -4.94 13.59
CA VAL A 156 5.68 -3.81 14.34
C VAL A 156 7.12 -3.52 13.95
N GLU A 157 7.91 -4.57 13.71
CA GLU A 157 9.30 -4.50 13.27
C GLU A 157 9.41 -4.00 11.83
N GLY A 158 8.63 -4.55 10.90
CA GLY A 158 8.57 -4.11 9.50
C GLY A 158 8.26 -2.63 9.40
N TYR A 159 7.25 -2.16 10.15
CA TYR A 159 6.96 -0.72 10.25
C TYR A 159 8.12 0.07 10.87
N GLY A 160 8.85 -0.48 11.84
CA GLY A 160 10.05 0.16 12.39
C GLY A 160 11.18 0.29 11.37
N ASN A 161 11.40 -0.74 10.57
CA ASN A 161 12.46 -0.81 9.57
C ASN A 161 12.23 0.15 8.40
N LEU A 162 10.98 0.32 7.97
CA LEU A 162 10.57 1.36 6.99
C LEU A 162 11.10 2.76 7.36
N TYR A 163 11.04 3.15 8.65
CA TYR A 163 11.49 4.48 9.11
C TYR A 163 13.00 4.59 9.39
N ARG A 164 13.69 3.45 9.48
CA ARG A 164 15.16 3.37 9.63
C ARG A 164 15.86 3.32 8.27
N GLY A 165 15.22 2.72 7.26
CA GLY A 165 15.74 2.67 5.90
C GLY A 165 15.85 4.05 5.26
N ARG A 166 16.98 4.32 4.58
CA ARG A 166 17.21 5.58 3.84
C ARG A 166 16.09 5.83 2.82
N PHE A 167 15.66 4.78 2.12
CA PHE A 167 14.66 4.86 1.07
C PHE A 167 13.24 5.03 1.62
N GLY A 168 12.83 4.24 2.62
CA GLY A 168 11.50 4.37 3.24
C GLY A 168 11.27 5.75 3.86
N ARG A 169 12.26 6.28 4.60
CA ARG A 169 12.16 7.64 5.15
C ARG A 169 12.08 8.72 4.07
N SER A 170 12.88 8.59 3.02
CA SER A 170 12.87 9.53 1.89
C SER A 170 11.53 9.48 1.14
N GLY A 171 11.05 8.28 0.81
CA GLY A 171 9.77 8.05 0.15
C GLY A 171 8.59 8.61 0.94
N LEU A 172 8.50 8.33 2.24
CA LEU A 172 7.47 8.91 3.12
C LEU A 172 7.57 10.45 3.20
N GLY A 173 8.78 11.00 3.15
CA GLY A 173 9.02 12.44 3.12
C GLY A 173 8.49 13.10 1.85
N GLU A 174 8.79 12.52 0.68
CA GLU A 174 8.30 12.98 -0.61
C GLU A 174 6.78 12.81 -0.74
N LEU A 175 6.25 11.68 -0.29
CA LEU A 175 4.81 11.41 -0.25
C LEU A 175 4.07 12.45 0.60
N LYS A 176 4.63 12.82 1.76
CA LYS A 176 4.07 13.88 2.60
C LYS A 176 4.09 15.23 1.90
N LYS A 177 5.22 15.60 1.27
CA LYS A 177 5.32 16.86 0.51
C LYS A 177 4.26 16.90 -0.58
N MET A 178 4.17 15.87 -1.42
CA MET A 178 3.17 15.76 -2.48
C MET A 178 1.74 15.88 -1.93
N ARG A 179 1.42 15.17 -0.85
CA ARG A 179 0.11 15.29 -0.22
C ARG A 179 -0.19 16.71 0.20
N ASP A 180 0.76 17.36 0.87
CA ASP A 180 0.56 18.70 1.42
C ASP A 180 0.56 19.79 0.32
N THR A 181 1.22 19.59 -0.83
CA THR A 181 1.38 20.61 -1.89
C THR A 181 0.55 20.42 -3.15
N ALA A 182 0.15 19.17 -3.46
CA ALA A 182 -0.52 18.82 -4.72
C ALA A 182 -1.89 18.15 -4.51
N ILE A 183 -2.07 17.37 -3.43
CA ILE A 183 -3.34 16.68 -3.15
C ILE A 183 -4.25 17.55 -2.27
N ALA A 184 -3.73 18.05 -1.15
CA ALA A 184 -4.51 18.78 -0.16
C ALA A 184 -4.70 20.27 -0.53
N HIS A 185 -3.76 20.85 -1.28
CA HIS A 185 -3.74 22.26 -1.62
C HIS A 185 -3.28 22.45 -3.06
N SER A 186 -3.87 23.39 -3.79
CA SER A 186 -3.29 23.91 -5.03
C SER A 186 -2.33 25.04 -4.64
N SER A 187 -1.05 24.71 -4.44
CA SER A 187 -0.04 25.72 -4.11
C SER A 187 0.08 26.75 -5.26
N ILE A 188 0.09 28.04 -4.91
CA ILE A 188 0.30 29.15 -5.87
C ILE A 188 1.67 29.02 -6.56
N LYS A 189 2.67 28.50 -5.84
CA LYS A 189 3.96 28.16 -6.44
C LYS A 189 3.88 26.74 -6.98
N PRO A 190 4.23 26.51 -8.26
CA PRO A 190 4.35 25.16 -8.78
C PRO A 190 5.44 24.45 -7.96
N ALA A 191 5.03 23.49 -7.14
CA ALA A 191 5.98 22.61 -6.49
C ALA A 191 6.46 21.64 -7.57
N GLU A 192 7.77 21.62 -7.86
CA GLU A 192 8.36 20.53 -8.62
C GLU A 192 8.39 19.30 -7.72
N TRP A 193 7.34 18.49 -7.77
CA TRP A 193 7.32 17.20 -7.09
C TRP A 193 7.84 16.15 -8.07
N LYS A 194 9.07 15.70 -7.84
CA LYS A 194 9.63 14.52 -8.52
C LYS A 194 9.27 13.31 -7.69
N VAL A 195 8.06 12.77 -7.88
CA VAL A 195 7.77 11.43 -7.40
C VAL A 195 8.70 10.46 -8.14
N ILE A 196 9.61 9.86 -7.39
CA ILE A 196 10.47 8.81 -7.90
C ILE A 196 9.65 7.53 -7.79
N TYR A 197 9.26 6.94 -8.93
CA TYR A 197 8.47 5.70 -8.98
C TYR A 197 9.03 4.61 -8.07
N ASN A 198 10.36 4.44 -8.06
CA ASN A 198 11.05 3.48 -7.19
C ASN A 198 10.81 3.72 -5.69
N HIS A 199 10.50 4.95 -5.26
CA HIS A 199 10.09 5.21 -3.88
C HIS A 199 8.65 4.79 -3.62
N LEU A 200 7.74 4.96 -4.59
CA LEU A 200 6.35 4.53 -4.41
C LEU A 200 6.25 3.01 -4.41
N PHE A 201 6.89 2.33 -5.36
CA PHE A 201 6.89 0.86 -5.49
C PHE A 201 7.41 0.19 -4.21
N ARG A 202 8.57 0.65 -3.71
CA ARG A 202 9.09 0.19 -2.41
C ARG A 202 8.16 0.45 -1.23
N LEU A 203 7.36 1.52 -1.27
CA LEU A 203 6.37 1.76 -0.22
C LEU A 203 5.17 0.82 -0.34
N VAL A 204 4.83 0.35 -1.54
CA VAL A 204 3.84 -0.73 -1.74
C VAL A 204 4.40 -2.03 -1.17
N ASP A 205 5.61 -2.44 -1.55
CA ASP A 205 6.31 -3.62 -0.99
C ASP A 205 6.29 -3.64 0.54
N ASP A 206 6.70 -2.53 1.15
CA ASP A 206 6.74 -2.38 2.61
C ASP A 206 5.33 -2.42 3.21
N ALA A 207 4.33 -1.84 2.54
CA ALA A 207 2.93 -1.91 2.96
C ALA A 207 2.39 -3.34 2.91
N CYS A 208 2.62 -4.08 1.82
CA CYS A 208 2.22 -5.48 1.65
C CYS A 208 2.77 -6.34 2.78
N LYS A 209 4.08 -6.33 2.98
CA LYS A 209 4.76 -7.11 4.03
C LYS A 209 4.21 -6.81 5.43
N ILE A 210 3.96 -5.54 5.74
CA ILE A 210 3.41 -5.15 7.04
C ILE A 210 1.96 -5.64 7.20
N VAL A 211 1.15 -5.51 6.15
CA VAL A 211 -0.29 -5.80 6.20
C VAL A 211 -0.59 -7.29 6.15
N GLU A 212 0.11 -8.09 5.37
CA GLU A 212 -0.04 -9.55 5.35
C GLU A 212 0.14 -10.12 6.76
N VAL A 213 1.26 -9.77 7.37
CA VAL A 213 1.60 -10.21 8.72
C VAL A 213 0.61 -9.65 9.75
N ALA A 214 0.22 -8.38 9.65
CA ALA A 214 -0.78 -7.82 10.55
C ALA A 214 -2.15 -8.50 10.39
N ASN A 215 -2.52 -8.92 9.17
CA ASN A 215 -3.77 -9.62 8.89
C ASN A 215 -3.79 -11.01 9.51
N VAL A 216 -2.65 -11.71 9.59
CA VAL A 216 -2.54 -12.95 10.37
C VAL A 216 -2.98 -12.70 11.82
N ALA A 217 -2.46 -11.66 12.47
CA ALA A 217 -2.83 -11.36 13.86
C ALA A 217 -4.30 -10.88 14.03
N ILE A 218 -4.84 -10.15 13.05
CA ILE A 218 -6.15 -9.48 13.14
C ILE A 218 -7.30 -10.35 12.62
N ALA A 219 -7.05 -11.20 11.63
CA ALA A 219 -8.08 -11.98 10.94
C ALA A 219 -7.80 -13.49 10.94
N GLY A 220 -6.59 -13.92 11.31
CA GLY A 220 -6.23 -15.34 11.42
C GLY A 220 -5.79 -16.00 10.12
N TYR A 221 -5.58 -15.21 9.05
CA TYR A 221 -5.06 -15.72 7.77
C TYR A 221 -4.10 -14.71 7.15
N SER A 222 -3.20 -15.16 6.29
CA SER A 222 -2.40 -14.28 5.44
C SER A 222 -3.13 -14.14 4.10
N PRO A 223 -3.42 -12.91 3.62
CA PRO A 223 -3.74 -12.74 2.22
C PRO A 223 -2.48 -13.08 1.41
N ASP A 224 -2.67 -13.68 0.25
CA ASP A 224 -1.60 -13.95 -0.71
C ASP A 224 -1.52 -12.75 -1.66
N LEU A 225 -0.89 -11.66 -1.20
CA LEU A 225 -0.82 -10.43 -2.00
C LEU A 225 0.18 -10.57 -3.15
N GLN A 226 1.18 -11.44 -3.01
CA GLN A 226 2.12 -11.74 -4.08
C GLN A 226 1.40 -12.41 -5.26
N ARG A 227 0.57 -13.43 -5.01
CA ARG A 227 -0.25 -14.01 -6.08
C ARG A 227 -1.16 -12.99 -6.75
N LEU A 228 -1.73 -12.07 -5.96
CA LEU A 228 -2.59 -11.03 -6.50
C LEU A 228 -1.81 -10.03 -7.38
N GLU A 229 -0.57 -9.74 -7.03
CA GLU A 229 0.35 -8.94 -7.83
C GLU A 229 0.66 -9.62 -9.18
N GLU A 230 0.95 -10.92 -9.16
CA GLU A 230 1.15 -11.74 -10.38
C GLU A 230 -0.10 -11.70 -11.29
N GLU A 231 -1.30 -11.85 -10.72
CA GLU A 231 -2.57 -11.75 -11.46
C GLU A 231 -2.74 -10.36 -12.11
N PHE A 232 -2.34 -9.28 -11.42
CA PHE A 232 -2.38 -7.93 -12.00
C PHE A 232 -1.28 -7.66 -13.02
N GLU A 233 -0.11 -8.28 -12.89
CA GLU A 233 0.97 -8.20 -13.87
C GLU A 233 0.52 -8.82 -15.19
N ASP A 234 -0.10 -10.00 -15.16
CA ASP A 234 -0.63 -10.67 -16.34
C ASP A 234 -1.67 -9.81 -17.07
N GLU A 235 -2.66 -9.27 -16.34
CA GLU A 235 -3.67 -8.37 -16.91
C GLU A 235 -3.06 -7.10 -17.50
N ALA A 236 -2.07 -6.51 -16.81
CA ALA A 236 -1.38 -5.31 -17.27
C ALA A 236 -0.55 -5.54 -18.53
N ASN A 237 0.16 -6.66 -18.60
CA ASN A 237 0.92 -7.05 -19.78
C ASN A 237 -0.02 -7.23 -20.98
N GLU A 238 -1.13 -7.97 -20.83
CA GLU A 238 -2.10 -8.15 -21.90
C GLU A 238 -2.68 -6.82 -22.40
N PHE A 239 -3.03 -5.91 -21.48
CA PHE A 239 -3.53 -4.59 -21.85
C PHE A 239 -2.49 -3.79 -22.63
N TRP A 240 -1.26 -3.68 -22.12
CA TRP A 240 -0.25 -2.86 -22.73
C TRP A 240 0.26 -3.43 -24.04
N GLU A 241 0.40 -4.75 -24.17
CA GLU A 241 0.69 -5.38 -25.47
C GLU A 241 -0.35 -4.96 -26.51
N ARG A 242 -1.65 -5.05 -26.20
CA ARG A 242 -2.69 -4.63 -27.15
C ARG A 242 -2.67 -3.13 -27.44
N ALA A 243 -2.53 -2.31 -26.40
CA ALA A 243 -2.61 -0.86 -26.51
C ALA A 243 -1.39 -0.22 -27.19
N LEU A 244 -0.20 -0.80 -27.00
CA LEU A 244 1.08 -0.27 -27.47
C LEU A 244 1.54 -0.95 -28.76
N LEU A 245 1.38 -2.28 -28.88
CA LEU A 245 1.79 -3.02 -30.08
C LEU A 245 0.73 -3.04 -31.18
N GLY A 246 -0.46 -2.49 -30.92
CA GLY A 246 -1.50 -2.20 -31.91
C GLY A 246 -1.55 -3.22 -33.03
N THR A 247 -2.14 -4.41 -32.77
CA THR A 247 -2.52 -5.35 -33.83
C THR A 247 -1.40 -5.74 -34.81
N GLN A 248 -0.13 -5.90 -34.37
CA GLN A 248 0.86 -6.62 -35.18
C GLN A 248 0.40 -8.04 -35.55
N ARG A 249 -0.44 -8.67 -34.70
CA ARG A 249 -1.10 -9.95 -35.02
C ARG A 249 -2.09 -9.87 -36.17
N GLU A 250 -2.81 -8.77 -36.37
CA GLU A 250 -3.73 -8.64 -37.51
C GLU A 250 -2.95 -8.42 -38.81
N ALA A 251 -1.86 -7.65 -38.79
CA ALA A 251 -0.99 -7.48 -39.95
C ALA A 251 -0.28 -8.79 -40.35
N GLU A 252 0.24 -9.56 -39.40
CA GLU A 252 0.90 -10.85 -39.68
C GLU A 252 -0.08 -11.93 -40.20
N ILE A 253 -1.32 -11.96 -39.70
CA ILE A 253 -2.36 -12.87 -40.21
C ILE A 253 -2.80 -12.47 -41.63
N THR A 254 -2.82 -11.16 -41.93
CA THR A 254 -3.20 -10.67 -43.26
C THR A 254 -2.10 -10.93 -44.30
N ASP A 255 -0.83 -10.79 -43.92
CA ASP A 255 0.31 -11.11 -44.80
C ASP A 255 0.45 -12.62 -45.07
N GLN A 256 0.18 -13.49 -44.08
CA GLN A 256 0.19 -14.95 -44.30
C GLN A 256 -0.96 -15.44 -45.20
N LEU A 257 -2.10 -14.74 -45.22
CA LEU A 257 -3.22 -15.04 -46.12
C LEU A 257 -2.98 -14.55 -47.55
N TYR A 258 -2.21 -13.47 -47.74
CA TYR A 258 -1.82 -12.98 -49.06
C TYR A 258 -0.72 -13.84 -49.71
N ASP A 259 0.24 -14.35 -48.93
CA ASP A 259 1.37 -15.16 -49.45
C ASP A 259 0.95 -16.57 -49.92
N GLN A 260 -0.19 -17.08 -49.44
CA GLN A 260 -0.78 -18.34 -49.92
C GLN A 260 -1.65 -18.19 -51.18
N SER A 261 -1.85 -16.97 -51.67
CA SER A 261 -2.72 -16.67 -52.82
C SER A 261 -1.97 -16.29 -54.11
N ALA A 262 -0.63 -16.31 -54.09
CA ALA A 262 0.17 -16.10 -55.28
C ALA A 262 0.04 -17.31 -56.24
N PRO A 263 -0.48 -17.13 -57.47
CA PRO A 263 -0.57 -18.23 -58.42
C PRO A 263 0.84 -18.62 -58.88
N LEU A 264 1.15 -19.92 -58.75
CA LEU A 264 2.32 -20.55 -59.33
C LEU A 264 2.31 -20.31 -60.85
N SER A 265 3.18 -19.43 -61.32
CA SER A 265 3.51 -19.23 -62.74
C SER A 265 4.74 -20.04 -63.13
#